data_AF-A0A4P0XYZ9-F1
#
_entry.id   AF-A0A4P0XYZ9-F1
#
_cell.length_a   1.000
_cell.length_b   1.000
_cell.length_c   1.000
_cell.angle_alpha   90.00
_cell.angle_beta   90.00
_cell.angle_gamma   90.00
#
_symmetry.space_group_name_H-M   'P 1'
#
loop_
_entity.id
_entity.type
_entity.pdbx_description
1 polymer ?
#
loop_
_entity_poly.entity_id
_entity_poly.type
_entity_poly.pdbx_seq_one_letter_code
_entity_poly.pdbx_strand_id
1 'polypeptide(L)'
;MYDFTHCISDALEGITHSLCTLEFQDNRRLYDWVLDNISIPVHPRQYEFSRLNLEYTVMSKRKLNQLVTEKHVEGWDDPRMPTISGLPSSRLHRRIHPRVLQAHRRDQAGQHHRDGVAGVLHS
;
A
#
# COMPACT_ATOMS: atom_id res chain seq x y z
N MET A 1 7.72 -17.59 6.30
CA MET A 1 8.46 -16.59 5.50
C MET A 1 7.50 -16.03 4.47
N TYR A 2 7.40 -14.71 4.32
CA TYR A 2 6.37 -14.05 3.48
C TYR A 2 6.39 -14.51 2.02
N ASP A 3 7.58 -14.60 1.41
CA ASP A 3 7.72 -14.88 -0.03
C ASP A 3 7.22 -16.27 -0.45
N PHE A 4 7.29 -17.25 0.46
CA PHE A 4 6.77 -18.59 0.20
C PHE A 4 5.26 -18.69 0.41
N THR A 5 4.74 -18.05 1.48
CA THR A 5 3.31 -18.10 1.77
C THR A 5 2.48 -17.27 0.81
N HIS A 6 3.03 -16.15 0.31
CA HIS A 6 2.31 -15.21 -0.55
C HIS A 6 1.86 -15.85 -1.87
N CYS A 7 2.79 -16.40 -2.65
CA CYS A 7 2.50 -17.05 -3.93
C CYS A 7 1.57 -18.26 -3.79
N ILE A 8 1.76 -19.07 -2.74
CA ILE A 8 0.91 -20.24 -2.50
C ILE A 8 -0.51 -19.83 -2.12
N SER A 9 -0.68 -18.80 -1.26
CA SER A 9 -2.01 -18.29 -0.90
C SER A 9 -2.74 -17.78 -2.14
N ASP A 10 -2.07 -16.98 -2.97
CA ASP A 10 -2.64 -16.44 -4.21
C ASP A 10 -3.09 -17.56 -5.16
N ALA A 11 -2.27 -18.61 -5.31
CA ALA A 11 -2.58 -19.72 -6.18
C ALA A 11 -3.74 -20.59 -5.63
N LEU A 12 -3.80 -20.79 -4.32
CA LEU A 12 -4.89 -21.53 -3.65
C LEU A 12 -6.22 -20.77 -3.70
N GLU A 13 -6.18 -19.44 -3.59
CA GLU A 13 -7.37 -18.58 -3.63
C GLU A 13 -7.83 -18.26 -5.05
N GLY A 14 -7.09 -18.69 -6.08
CA GLY A 14 -7.45 -18.46 -7.47
C GLY A 14 -7.22 -17.01 -7.93
N ILE A 15 -6.29 -16.30 -7.29
CA ILE A 15 -5.96 -14.91 -7.62
C ILE A 15 -5.39 -14.85 -9.04
N THR A 16 -5.79 -13.84 -9.82
CA THR A 16 -5.29 -13.64 -11.19
C THR A 16 -4.27 -12.51 -11.26
N HIS A 17 -4.47 -11.46 -10.47
CA HIS A 17 -3.63 -10.26 -10.43
C HIS A 17 -3.26 -9.97 -8.98
N SER A 18 -2.08 -10.42 -8.56
CA SER A 18 -1.54 -10.15 -7.23
C SER A 18 -0.87 -8.78 -7.24
N LEU A 19 -1.46 -7.81 -6.53
CA LEU A 19 -1.02 -6.41 -6.53
C LEU A 19 -0.16 -6.14 -5.29
N CYS A 20 1.10 -5.75 -5.50
CA CYS A 20 2.03 -5.44 -4.42
C CYS A 20 2.79 -4.13 -4.67
N THR A 21 3.57 -3.68 -3.69
CA THR A 21 4.38 -2.47 -3.83
C THR A 21 5.70 -2.76 -4.55
N LEU A 22 6.33 -1.73 -5.14
CA LEU A 22 7.64 -1.84 -5.81
C LEU A 22 8.75 -2.46 -4.94
N GLU A 23 8.60 -2.45 -3.61
CA GLU A 23 9.53 -3.07 -2.67
C GLU A 23 9.67 -4.59 -2.88
N PHE A 24 8.70 -5.24 -3.53
CA PHE A 24 8.69 -6.67 -3.79
C PHE A 24 9.01 -7.03 -5.25
N GLN A 25 9.49 -6.06 -6.04
CA GLN A 25 9.81 -6.28 -7.46
C GLN A 25 10.90 -7.36 -7.63
N ASP A 26 11.96 -7.31 -6.82
CA ASP A 26 13.05 -8.30 -6.88
C ASP A 26 12.59 -9.70 -6.47
N ASN A 27 11.57 -9.78 -5.60
CA ASN A 27 11.02 -11.03 -5.08
C ASN A 27 10.15 -11.76 -6.10
N ARG A 28 9.76 -11.09 -7.21
CA ARG A 28 8.97 -11.71 -8.28
C ARG A 28 9.64 -12.97 -8.84
N ARG A 29 10.97 -12.97 -8.99
CA ARG A 29 11.71 -14.14 -9.48
C ARG A 29 11.51 -15.36 -8.59
N LEU A 30 11.44 -15.14 -7.28
CA LEU A 30 11.18 -16.22 -6.32
C LEU A 30 9.70 -16.63 -6.34
N TYR A 31 8.80 -15.66 -6.47
CA TYR A 31 7.36 -15.89 -6.61
C TYR A 31 7.07 -16.83 -7.79
N ASP A 32 7.58 -16.51 -8.98
CA ASP A 32 7.43 -17.32 -10.19
C ASP A 32 8.07 -18.69 -10.03
N TRP A 33 9.28 -18.76 -9.46
CA TRP A 33 9.97 -20.03 -9.21
C TRP A 33 9.16 -20.96 -8.31
N VAL A 34 8.53 -20.45 -7.25
CA VAL A 34 7.70 -21.28 -6.37
C VAL A 34 6.48 -21.81 -7.13
N LEU A 35 5.80 -20.96 -7.90
CA LEU A 35 4.62 -21.37 -8.68
C LEU A 35 4.95 -22.44 -9.73
N ASP A 36 6.10 -22.32 -10.40
CA ASP A 36 6.55 -23.27 -11.42
C ASP A 36 6.93 -24.65 -10.83
N ASN A 37 7.19 -24.72 -9.52
CA ASN A 37 7.63 -25.93 -8.81
C ASN A 37 6.53 -26.58 -7.95
N ILE A 38 5.29 -26.09 -8.00
CA ILE A 38 4.15 -26.67 -7.26
C ILE A 38 3.04 -27.14 -8.20
N SER A 39 2.29 -28.15 -7.76
CA SER A 39 1.21 -28.77 -8.54
C SER A 39 -0.15 -28.07 -8.32
N ILE A 40 -0.21 -26.75 -8.56
CA ILE A 40 -1.45 -25.96 -8.46
C ILE A 40 -1.84 -25.45 -9.87
N PRO A 41 -3.12 -25.59 -10.28
CA PRO A 41 -3.53 -25.24 -11.65
C PRO A 41 -3.59 -23.74 -11.93
N VAL A 42 -3.59 -22.90 -10.90
CA VAL A 42 -3.66 -21.45 -11.03
C VAL A 42 -2.27 -20.87 -10.91
N HIS A 43 -1.88 -20.06 -11.89
CA HIS A 43 -0.62 -19.33 -11.92
C HIS A 43 -0.90 -17.82 -11.80
N PRO A 44 -0.99 -17.28 -10.57
CA PRO A 44 -1.22 -15.86 -10.35
C PRO A 44 -0.04 -15.04 -10.89
N ARG A 45 -0.33 -13.86 -11.43
CA ARG A 45 0.72 -12.93 -11.86
C ARG A 45 0.85 -11.77 -10.88
N GLN A 46 2.07 -11.53 -10.42
CA GLN A 46 2.40 -10.37 -9.60
C GLN A 46 2.48 -9.11 -10.46
N TYR A 47 2.01 -7.98 -9.92
CA TYR A 47 2.11 -6.64 -10.51
C TYR A 47 2.43 -5.62 -9.41
N GLU A 48 3.44 -4.81 -9.63
CA GLU A 48 3.90 -3.82 -8.65
C GLU A 48 3.40 -2.41 -8.96
N PHE A 49 3.14 -1.64 -7.91
CA PHE A 49 2.83 -0.21 -7.99
C PHE A 49 3.62 0.59 -6.97
N SER A 50 3.83 1.88 -7.26
CA SER A 50 4.52 2.80 -6.34
C SER A 50 3.73 2.99 -5.05
N ARG A 51 4.42 3.13 -3.93
CA ARG A 51 3.73 3.42 -2.66
C ARG A 51 3.10 4.80 -2.69
N LEU A 52 2.01 4.94 -1.94
CA LEU A 52 1.48 6.25 -1.62
C LEU A 52 2.39 6.93 -0.60
N ASN A 53 3.06 8.00 -1.02
CA ASN A 53 3.83 8.87 -0.13
C ASN A 53 3.09 10.21 0.04
N LEU A 54 2.61 10.49 1.25
CA LEU A 54 1.85 11.69 1.56
C LEU A 54 2.77 12.78 2.09
N GLU A 55 2.64 14.01 1.55
CA GLU A 55 3.36 15.15 2.11
C GLU A 55 2.93 15.44 3.55
N TYR A 56 3.88 15.97 4.34
CA TYR A 56 3.68 16.36 5.74
C TYR A 56 3.16 15.25 6.66
N THR A 57 3.29 13.98 6.24
CA THR A 57 2.75 12.82 6.97
C THR A 57 3.83 11.78 7.21
N VAL A 58 3.85 11.21 8.43
CA VAL A 58 4.78 10.14 8.79
C VAL A 58 4.11 8.78 8.63
N MET A 59 4.62 7.94 7.73
CA MET A 59 4.05 6.60 7.47
C MET A 59 4.78 5.44 8.16
N SER A 60 5.97 5.69 8.71
CA SER A 60 6.76 4.63 9.36
C SER A 60 6.11 4.20 10.68
N LYS A 61 5.75 2.91 10.78
CA LYS A 61 5.23 2.29 12.01
C LYS A 61 6.10 2.59 13.24
N ARG A 62 7.43 2.58 13.09
CA ARG A 62 8.37 2.86 14.18
C ARG A 62 8.21 4.29 14.71
N LYS A 63 8.16 5.27 13.81
CA LYS A 63 7.97 6.68 14.17
C LYS A 63 6.58 6.95 14.74
N LEU A 64 5.54 6.34 14.17
CA LEU A 64 4.18 6.44 14.72
C LEU A 64 4.09 5.87 16.14
N ASN A 65 4.72 4.71 16.38
CA ASN A 65 4.78 4.14 17.71
C ASN A 65 5.53 5.03 18.70
N GLN A 66 6.58 5.73 18.24
CA GLN A 66 7.31 6.69 19.05
C GLN A 66 6.39 7.86 19.48
N LEU A 67 5.58 8.42 18.57
CA LEU A 67 4.64 9.49 18.89
C LEU A 67 3.65 9.09 20.00
N VAL A 68 3.14 7.86 19.94
CA VAL A 68 2.23 7.31 20.96
C VAL A 68 2.98 7.08 22.28
N THR A 69 4.16 6.45 22.23
CA THR A 69 4.94 6.10 23.42
C THR A 69 5.44 7.33 24.18
N GLU A 70 5.87 8.36 23.46
CA GLU A 70 6.35 9.64 24.01
C GLU A 70 5.22 10.62 24.34
N LYS A 71 3.95 10.19 24.19
CA LYS A 71 2.75 10.98 24.48
C LYS A 71 2.65 12.30 23.70
N HIS A 72 3.16 12.33 22.48
CA HIS A 72 2.93 13.44 21.54
C HIS A 72 1.49 13.43 20.98
N VAL A 73 0.85 12.25 21.00
CA VAL A 73 -0.56 12.04 20.65
C VAL A 73 -1.29 11.29 21.77
N GLU A 74 -2.62 11.36 21.78
CA GLU A 74 -3.47 10.71 22.79
C GLU A 74 -3.52 9.17 22.61
N GLY A 75 -3.35 8.70 21.38
CA GLY A 75 -3.45 7.28 21.03
C GLY A 75 -3.32 7.02 19.54
N TRP A 76 -3.57 5.77 19.13
CA TRP A 76 -3.56 5.36 17.71
C TRP A 76 -4.79 5.86 16.92
N ASP A 77 -5.83 6.26 17.64
CA ASP A 77 -7.09 6.86 17.18
C ASP A 77 -7.11 8.39 17.28
N ASP A 78 -5.98 9.01 17.67
CA ASP A 78 -5.86 10.47 17.71
C ASP A 78 -6.11 11.07 16.30
N PRO A 79 -6.92 12.13 16.16
CA PRO A 79 -7.23 12.78 14.88
C PRO A 79 -6.04 13.31 14.07
N ARG A 80 -4.85 13.38 14.69
CA ARG A 80 -3.59 13.78 14.07
C ARG A 80 -2.80 12.59 13.50
N MET A 81 -3.15 11.36 13.89
CA MET A 81 -2.49 10.15 13.41
C MET A 81 -2.96 9.82 11.99
N PRO A 82 -2.05 9.46 11.08
CA PRO A 82 -2.38 9.03 9.72
C PRO A 82 -2.85 7.57 9.66
N THR A 83 -3.56 7.12 10.69
CA THR A 83 -4.19 5.81 10.74
C THR A 83 -5.63 5.91 10.24
N ILE A 84 -6.18 4.80 9.74
CA ILE A 84 -7.59 4.75 9.33
C ILE A 84 -8.49 5.08 10.53
N SER A 85 -8.13 4.61 11.73
CA SER A 85 -8.89 4.87 12.96
C SER A 85 -8.80 6.32 13.45
N GLY A 86 -7.64 6.97 13.28
CA GLY A 86 -7.46 8.38 13.65
C GLY A 86 -8.09 9.34 12.65
N LEU A 87 -8.16 8.96 11.37
CA LEU A 87 -8.82 9.78 10.36
C LEU A 87 -10.35 9.80 10.56
N PRO A 88 -10.95 10.97 10.86
CA PRO A 88 -12.39 11.07 11.01
C PRO A 88 -13.09 10.80 9.66
N SER A 89 -14.22 10.10 9.66
CA SER A 89 -15.02 9.82 8.45
C SER A 89 -15.38 11.09 7.65
N SER A 90 -15.52 12.24 8.33
CA SER A 90 -15.77 13.55 7.72
C SER A 90 -14.54 14.15 7.02
N ARG A 91 -13.31 13.77 7.41
CA ARG A 91 -12.06 14.17 6.75
C ARG A 91 -11.65 13.22 5.62
N LEU A 92 -12.08 11.95 5.67
CA LEU A 92 -11.88 10.99 4.58
C LEU A 92 -12.46 11.53 3.24
N HIS A 93 -13.63 12.16 3.31
CA HIS A 93 -14.30 12.76 2.14
C HIS A 93 -13.78 14.16 1.76
N ARG A 94 -13.24 14.96 2.70
CA ARG A 94 -12.89 16.37 2.44
C ARG A 94 -11.45 16.61 1.99
N ARG A 95 -10.53 15.67 2.16
CA ARG A 95 -9.12 15.84 1.71
C ARG A 95 -8.71 14.96 0.55
N ILE A 96 -9.42 13.86 0.26
CA ILE A 96 -9.22 13.09 -0.96
C ILE A 96 -10.36 13.44 -1.92
N HIS A 97 -10.23 14.57 -2.62
CA HIS A 97 -11.20 14.97 -3.63
C HIS A 97 -11.32 13.84 -4.67
N PRO A 98 -12.51 13.50 -5.21
CA PRO A 98 -12.66 12.45 -6.23
C PRO A 98 -11.75 12.66 -7.44
N ARG A 99 -11.36 13.92 -7.73
CA ARG A 99 -10.34 14.25 -8.75
C ARG A 99 -8.90 13.92 -8.36
N VAL A 100 -8.52 13.89 -7.08
CA VAL A 100 -7.20 13.39 -6.63
C VAL A 100 -7.17 11.87 -6.72
N LEU A 101 -8.24 11.19 -6.29
CA LEU A 101 -8.44 9.76 -6.50
C LEU A 101 -8.45 9.41 -8.00
N GLN A 102 -9.10 10.21 -8.85
CA GLN A 102 -9.12 10.02 -10.31
C GLN A 102 -7.84 10.47 -11.01
N ALA A 103 -7.12 11.50 -10.53
CA ALA A 103 -5.82 11.91 -11.04
C ALA A 103 -4.76 10.86 -10.71
N HIS A 104 -4.77 10.32 -9.49
CA HIS A 104 -3.94 9.17 -9.13
C HIS A 104 -4.34 7.91 -9.91
N ARG A 105 -5.64 7.70 -10.18
CA ARG A 105 -6.13 6.61 -11.05
C ARG A 105 -5.74 6.82 -12.53
N ARG A 106 -5.58 8.07 -12.99
CA ARG A 106 -5.10 8.42 -14.34
C ARG A 106 -3.57 8.34 -14.45
N ASP A 107 -2.82 8.71 -13.41
CA ASP A 107 -1.37 8.49 -13.32
C ASP A 107 -1.03 7.01 -13.15
N GLN A 108 -1.88 6.23 -12.47
CA GLN A 108 -1.78 4.76 -12.44
C GLN A 108 -2.20 4.10 -13.75
N ALA A 109 -3.15 4.69 -14.49
CA ALA A 109 -3.42 4.29 -15.88
C ALA A 109 -2.24 4.60 -16.83
N GLY A 110 -1.26 5.38 -16.36
CA GLY A 110 0.03 5.63 -17.01
C GLY A 110 1.21 5.02 -16.24
N GLN A 111 1.08 3.84 -15.61
CA GLN A 111 2.16 2.94 -15.14
C GLN A 111 3.54 3.57 -14.83
N HIS A 112 3.62 4.66 -14.05
CA HIS A 112 4.90 5.21 -13.67
C HIS A 112 5.48 4.37 -12.52
N HIS A 113 6.51 3.59 -12.82
CA HIS A 113 7.38 2.87 -11.86
C HIS A 113 8.24 3.85 -11.04
N ARG A 114 7.67 4.94 -10.53
CA ARG A 114 8.38 5.97 -9.78
C ARG A 114 7.59 6.32 -8.54
N ASP A 115 8.26 6.33 -7.39
CA ASP A 115 7.68 6.80 -6.14
C ASP A 115 7.35 8.29 -6.25
N GLY A 116 6.06 8.59 -6.43
CA GLY A 116 5.53 9.95 -6.45
C GLY A 116 5.09 10.40 -5.06
N VAL A 117 5.20 11.71 -4.81
CA VAL A 117 4.71 12.33 -3.58
C VAL A 117 3.37 12.99 -3.87
N ALA A 118 2.31 12.59 -3.15
CA ALA A 118 0.97 13.15 -3.30
C ALA A 118 0.82 14.38 -2.39
N GLY A 119 0.69 15.56 -3.01
CA GLY A 119 0.48 16.83 -2.31
C GLY A 119 -0.93 16.97 -1.72
N VAL A 120 -1.02 17.54 -0.52
CA VAL A 120 -2.28 17.87 0.14
C VAL A 120 -2.65 19.31 -0.24
N LEU A 121 -3.66 19.49 -1.10
CA LEU A 121 -4.15 20.81 -1.48
C LEU A 121 -4.66 21.58 -0.25
N HIS A 122 -4.03 22.72 0.04
CA HIS A 122 -4.56 23.72 0.97
C HIS A 122 -5.68 24.50 0.28
N SER A 123 -6.85 24.56 0.91
CA SER A 123 -7.91 25.55 0.64
C SER A 123 -7.65 26.82 1.44
#